data_AF-A0A1Y3MPJ4-F1
#
_entry.id   AF-A0A1Y3MPJ4-F1
#
_cell.length_a   1.000
_cell.length_b   1.000
_cell.length_c   1.000
_cell.angle_alpha   90.00
_cell.angle_beta   90.00
_cell.angle_gamma   90.00
#
_symmetry.space_group_name_H-M   'P 1'
#
loop_
_entity.id
_entity.type
_entity.pdbx_description
1 polymer ?
#
loop_
_entity_poly.entity_id
_entity_poly.type
_entity_poly.pdbx_seq_one_letter_code
_entity_poly.pdbx_strand_id
1 'polypeptide(L)' 'MSSQSTKQEGEPLTNSVLTSMSVGKIFRDCSKRITSIDFDAKGEFCVTASQDESIHLYDCKQG' A
#
# COMPACT_ATOMS: atom_id res chain seq x y z
N MET A 1 -21.80 -25.41 19.06
CA MET A 1 -20.72 -24.47 19.42
C MET A 1 -20.60 -23.47 18.28
N SER A 2 -21.25 -22.32 18.41
CA SER A 2 -21.35 -21.34 17.34
C SER A 2 -20.17 -20.38 17.45
N SER A 3 -19.20 -20.52 16.55
CA SER A 3 -18.09 -19.59 16.35
C SER A 3 -18.64 -18.28 15.78
N GLN A 4 -18.68 -17.22 16.59
CA GLN A 4 -18.98 -15.87 16.13
C GLN A 4 -17.77 -15.32 15.37
N SER A 5 -17.95 -15.01 14.08
CA SER A 5 -16.99 -14.23 13.31
C SER A 5 -17.01 -12.78 13.81
N THR A 6 -15.96 -12.36 14.49
CA THR A 6 -15.71 -10.94 14.80
C THR A 6 -15.45 -10.20 13.48
N LYS A 7 -16.39 -9.35 13.08
CA LYS A 7 -16.15 -8.30 12.08
C LYS A 7 -15.00 -7.43 12.60
N GLN A 8 -13.85 -7.46 11.95
CA GLN A 8 -12.81 -6.49 12.21
C GLN A 8 -13.24 -5.17 11.58
N GLU A 9 -13.87 -4.32 12.37
CA GLU A 9 -14.11 -2.93 12.00
C GLU A 9 -12.77 -2.19 12.14
N GLY A 10 -12.29 -1.56 11.06
CA GLY A 10 -11.04 -0.80 11.10
C GLY A 10 -11.16 0.43 12.00
N GLU A 11 -10.02 0.90 12.55
CA GLU A 11 -9.96 2.14 13.32
C GLU A 11 -10.52 3.32 12.49
N PRO A 12 -11.40 4.17 13.07
CA PRO A 12 -11.93 5.33 12.36
C PRO A 12 -10.82 6.28 11.93
N LEU A 13 -10.97 6.88 10.74
CA LEU A 13 -10.07 7.91 10.23
C LEU A 13 -10.29 9.23 10.99
N THR A 14 -9.75 9.31 12.20
CA THR A 14 -9.73 10.54 13.00
C THR A 14 -8.57 11.43 12.58
N ASN A 15 -8.65 12.74 12.89
CA ASN A 15 -7.54 13.65 12.64
C ASN A 15 -6.25 13.17 13.32
N SER A 16 -6.33 12.63 14.54
CA SER A 16 -5.18 12.09 15.26
C SER A 16 -4.49 10.96 14.49
N VAL A 17 -5.27 10.04 13.91
CA VAL A 17 -4.77 8.94 13.07
C VAL A 17 -4.14 9.47 11.77
N LEU A 18 -4.78 10.44 11.11
CA LEU A 18 -4.24 11.01 9.88
C LEU A 18 -2.90 11.73 10.14
N THR A 19 -2.79 12.45 11.25
CA THR A 19 -1.56 13.16 11.62
C THR A 19 -0.43 12.26 12.12
N SER A 20 -0.74 11.02 12.53
CA SER A 20 0.28 10.07 12.98
C SER A 20 0.87 9.23 11.84
N MET A 21 0.29 9.29 10.63
CA MET A 21 0.82 8.61 9.46
C MET A 21 2.20 9.16 9.07
N SER A 22 3.12 8.26 8.74
CA SER A 22 4.48 8.59 8.30
C SER A 22 4.88 7.76 7.09
N VAL A 23 5.97 8.15 6.42
CA VAL A 23 6.52 7.38 5.30
C VAL A 23 6.96 6.00 5.80
N GLY A 24 6.35 4.93 5.26
CA GLY A 24 6.71 3.55 5.59
C GLY A 24 7.92 3.04 4.81
N LYS A 25 7.98 3.34 3.51
CA LYS A 25 9.09 2.91 2.63
C LYS A 25 9.30 3.88 1.46
N ILE A 26 10.53 3.91 0.93
CA ILE A 26 10.90 4.63 -0.29
C ILE A 26 11.48 3.63 -1.29
N PHE A 27 10.91 3.61 -2.50
CA PHE A 27 11.39 2.83 -3.64
C PHE A 27 12.09 3.76 -4.63
N ARG A 28 13.24 3.34 -5.18
CA ARG A 28 14.07 4.18 -6.08
C ARG A 28 14.43 3.47 -7.38
N ASP A 29 13.66 2.46 -7.72
CA ASP A 29 13.95 1.53 -8.81
C ASP A 29 13.51 2.10 -10.18
N CYS A 30 12.55 3.04 -10.18
CA CYS A 30 12.15 3.74 -11.39
C CYS A 30 13.17 4.83 -11.76
N SER A 31 13.66 4.79 -13.00
CA SER A 31 14.63 5.76 -13.52
C SER A 31 13.97 7.02 -14.12
N LYS A 32 12.66 6.94 -14.39
CA LYS A 32 11.83 8.03 -14.91
C LYS A 32 10.56 8.23 -14.09
N ARG A 33 9.74 9.17 -14.52
CA ARG A 33 8.46 9.52 -13.87
C ARG A 33 7.52 8.31 -13.84
N ILE A 34 7.00 8.01 -12.66
CA ILE A 34 5.88 7.07 -12.46
C ILE A 34 4.61 7.66 -13.05
N THR A 35 3.88 6.87 -13.83
CA THR A 35 2.63 7.26 -14.50
C THR A 35 1.39 6.66 -13.83
N SER A 36 1.52 5.52 -13.19
CA SER A 36 0.44 4.87 -12.45
C SER A 36 0.96 4.06 -11.25
N ILE A 37 0.09 3.90 -10.27
CA ILE A 37 0.28 3.07 -9.07
C ILE A 37 -1.03 2.37 -8.75
N ASP A 38 -0.99 1.09 -8.39
CA ASP A 38 -2.14 0.33 -7.94
C ASP A 38 -1.74 -0.69 -6.85
N PHE A 39 -2.70 -1.05 -6.00
CA PHE A 39 -2.50 -2.01 -4.92
C PHE A 39 -3.42 -3.22 -5.10
N ASP A 40 -2.99 -4.39 -4.64
CA ASP A 40 -3.88 -5.55 -4.59
C ASP A 40 -4.98 -5.36 -3.55
N ALA A 41 -6.00 -6.23 -3.58
CA ALA A 41 -7.18 -6.13 -2.72
C ALA A 41 -6.85 -6.18 -1.21
N LYS A 42 -5.68 -6.72 -0.84
CA LYS A 42 -5.22 -6.80 0.55
C LYS A 42 -4.21 -5.69 0.92
N GLY A 43 -3.73 -4.91 -0.04
CA GLY A 43 -2.68 -3.91 0.15
C GLY A 43 -1.30 -4.50 0.46
N GLU A 44 -1.09 -5.79 0.19
CA GLU A 44 0.18 -6.49 0.41
C GLU A 44 1.17 -6.22 -0.73
N PHE A 45 0.65 -5.98 -1.93
CA PHE A 45 1.47 -5.72 -3.12
C PHE A 45 1.12 -4.39 -3.77
N CYS A 46 2.16 -3.71 -4.24
CA CYS A 46 2.05 -2.45 -4.97
C CYS A 46 2.69 -2.61 -6.35
N VAL A 47 1.95 -2.26 -7.40
CA VAL A 47 2.46 -2.21 -8.77
C VAL A 47 2.60 -0.76 -9.22
N THR A 48 3.72 -0.43 -9.85
CA THR A 48 3.96 0.90 -10.45
C THR A 48 4.33 0.76 -11.91
N ALA A 49 3.81 1.64 -12.77
CA ALA A 49 4.29 1.80 -14.15
C ALA A 49 5.01 3.14 -14.33
N SER A 50 6.00 3.16 -15.20
CA SER A 50 6.89 4.32 -15.38
C SER A 50 7.15 4.61 -16.87
N GLN A 51 7.58 5.85 -17.17
CA GLN A 51 7.93 6.30 -18.53
C GLN A 51 9.23 5.68 -19.08
N ASP A 52 9.95 4.89 -18.29
CA ASP A 52 11.09 4.08 -18.73
C ASP A 52 10.68 2.70 -19.22
N GLU A 53 9.39 2.51 -19.50
CA GLU A 53 8.84 1.25 -20.04
C GLU A 53 8.95 0.08 -19.04
N SER A 54 9.19 0.39 -17.76
CA SER A 54 9.22 -0.60 -16.68
C SER A 54 7.90 -0.68 -15.94
N ILE A 55 7.64 -1.87 -15.41
CA ILE A 55 6.63 -2.14 -14.39
C ILE A 55 7.37 -2.78 -13.22
N HIS A 56 7.18 -2.22 -12.03
CA HIS A 56 7.75 -2.76 -10.79
C HIS A 56 6.64 -3.28 -9.88
N LEU A 57 6.89 -4.42 -9.25
CA LEU A 57 6.03 -5.03 -8.23
C LEU A 57 6.79 -5.02 -6.91
N TYR A 58 6.19 -4.45 -5.88
CA TYR A 58 6.75 -4.32 -4.54
C TYR A 58 5.93 -5.11 -3.53
N ASP A 59 6.60 -5.73 -2.56
CA ASP A 59 5.98 -6.29 -1.35
C ASP A 59 5.89 -5.17 -0.30
N CYS A 60 4.70 -4.75 0.08
CA CYS A 60 4.49 -3.64 1.02
C CYS A 60 4.83 -3.99 2.47
N LYS A 61 5.01 -5.27 2.80
CA LYS A 61 5.34 -5.75 4.15
C LYS A 61 6.83 -5.89 4.36
N GLN A 62 7.51 -6.54 3.42
CA GLN A 62 8.96 -6.74 3.48
C GLN A 62 9.71 -5.56 2.90
N GLY A 63 9.06 -4.89 1.95
CA GLY A 63 9.66 -3.88 1.14
C GLY A 63 10.44 -4.49 -0.01
#